data_AF-A0A259H8I1-F1
#
_entry.id   AF-A0A259H8I1-F1
#
_cell.length_a   1.000
_cell.length_b   1.000
_cell.length_c   1.000
_cell.angle_alpha   90.00
_cell.angle_beta   90.00
_cell.angle_gamma   90.00
#
_symmetry.space_group_name_H-M   'P 1'
#
loop_
_entity.id
_entity.type
_entity.pdbx_description
1 polymer ?
#
loop_
_entity_poly.entity_id
_entity_poly.type
_entity_poly.pdbx_seq_one_letter_code
_entity_poly.pdbx_strand_id
1 'polypeptide(L)'
;LSGWRVSVVAMSGMTFEVDTPHGRMMATMLAGIAQFERDMLSERVRSGLAAARARGRKLGRQLGERPKSDRLAPKVLALVAEGRSYRWIARDLGLSKNTVAAIVARARADTAPDIQTPE
;
A
#
# COMPACT_ATOMS: atom_id res chain seq x y z
N LEU A 1 -23.52 -16.47 3.66
CA LEU A 1 -24.85 -16.58 3.01
C LEU A 1 -25.70 -17.71 3.60
N SER A 2 -25.16 -18.92 3.85
CA SER A 2 -25.92 -20.00 4.51
C SER A 2 -26.24 -19.77 5.99
N GLY A 3 -25.43 -18.98 6.71
CA GLY A 3 -25.67 -18.72 8.14
C GLY A 3 -26.90 -17.85 8.44
N TRP A 4 -27.48 -17.19 7.43
CA TRP A 4 -28.55 -16.19 7.59
C TRP A 4 -29.80 -16.52 6.75
N ARG A 5 -29.81 -17.64 5.99
CA ARG A 5 -30.89 -18.07 5.08
C ARG A 5 -31.42 -16.94 4.19
N VAL A 6 -30.58 -16.50 3.24
CA VAL A 6 -30.91 -15.40 2.32
C VAL A 6 -31.03 -15.94 0.91
N SER A 7 -32.13 -15.64 0.22
CA SER A 7 -32.33 -15.93 -1.21
C SER A 7 -31.97 -14.72 -2.08
N VAL A 8 -31.45 -14.98 -3.27
CA VAL A 8 -31.14 -13.94 -4.26
C VAL A 8 -32.15 -14.04 -5.41
N VAL A 9 -32.93 -12.98 -5.64
CA VAL A 9 -33.85 -12.89 -6.77
C VAL A 9 -33.31 -11.88 -7.77
N ALA A 10 -32.99 -12.34 -8.98
CA ALA A 10 -32.66 -11.44 -10.07
C ALA A 10 -33.93 -10.77 -10.60
N MET A 11 -33.85 -9.47 -10.91
CA MET A 11 -35.00 -8.71 -11.45
C MET A 11 -35.53 -9.27 -12.77
N SER A 12 -34.72 -10.06 -13.49
CA SER A 12 -35.12 -10.79 -14.70
C SER A 12 -36.00 -12.03 -14.43
N GLY A 13 -36.33 -12.31 -13.17
CA GLY A 13 -37.20 -13.42 -12.76
C GLY A 13 -36.45 -14.70 -12.39
N MET A 14 -35.12 -14.75 -12.50
CA MET A 14 -34.34 -15.89 -12.02
C MET A 14 -34.21 -15.85 -10.49
N THR A 15 -34.79 -16.82 -9.81
CA THR A 15 -34.69 -17.01 -8.36
C THR A 15 -33.56 -17.98 -8.02
N PHE A 16 -32.61 -17.54 -7.20
CA PHE A 16 -31.47 -18.32 -6.75
C PHE A 16 -31.58 -18.64 -5.26
N GLU A 17 -32.22 -19.77 -4.99
CA GLU A 17 -32.42 -20.30 -3.64
C GLU A 17 -31.21 -21.15 -3.20
N VAL A 18 -30.26 -20.52 -2.51
CA VAL A 18 -29.01 -21.15 -2.02
C VAL A 18 -29.24 -22.28 -1.00
N ASP A 19 -30.43 -22.38 -0.41
CA ASP A 19 -30.77 -23.40 0.58
C ASP A 19 -31.30 -24.70 -0.04
N THR A 20 -31.53 -24.73 -1.36
CA THR A 20 -31.88 -25.96 -2.09
C THR A 20 -30.63 -26.78 -2.45
N PRO A 21 -30.72 -28.13 -2.60
CA PRO A 21 -29.59 -28.94 -3.06
C PRO A 21 -29.00 -28.45 -4.39
N HIS A 22 -29.87 -28.05 -5.34
CA HIS A 22 -29.46 -27.49 -6.62
C HIS A 22 -28.77 -26.10 -6.47
N GLY A 23 -29.34 -25.21 -5.65
CA GLY A 23 -28.74 -23.90 -5.39
C GLY A 23 -27.37 -23.98 -4.71
N ARG A 24 -27.18 -24.94 -3.79
CA ARG A 24 -25.86 -25.20 -3.18
C ARG A 24 -24.82 -25.69 -4.20
N MET A 25 -25.23 -26.55 -5.13
CA MET A 25 -24.34 -27.02 -6.21
C MET A 25 -23.92 -25.85 -7.10
N MET A 26 -24.88 -25.04 -7.55
CA MET A 26 -24.61 -23.86 -8.38
C MET A 26 -23.75 -22.82 -7.65
N ALA A 27 -24.00 -22.58 -6.35
CA ALA A 27 -23.18 -21.67 -5.55
C ALA A 27 -21.73 -22.17 -5.45
N THR A 28 -21.54 -23.48 -5.27
CA THR A 28 -20.20 -24.11 -5.27
C THR A 28 -19.52 -23.96 -6.62
N MET A 29 -20.23 -24.17 -7.72
CA MET A 29 -19.71 -24.01 -9.07
C MET A 29 -19.28 -22.56 -9.33
N LEU A 30 -20.14 -21.59 -9.00
CA LEU A 30 -19.83 -20.16 -9.13
C LEU A 30 -18.65 -19.74 -8.26
N ALA A 31 -18.55 -20.25 -7.03
CA ALA A 31 -17.39 -20.03 -6.18
C ALA A 31 -16.11 -20.62 -6.79
N GLY A 32 -16.19 -21.79 -7.42
CA GLY A 32 -15.10 -22.41 -8.17
C GLY A 32 -14.65 -21.55 -9.36
N ILE A 33 -15.58 -21.04 -10.15
CA ILE A 33 -15.29 -20.12 -11.27
C ILE A 33 -14.63 -18.84 -10.75
N ALA A 34 -15.18 -18.24 -9.69
CA ALA A 34 -14.61 -17.04 -9.09
C ALA A 34 -13.21 -17.26 -8.51
N GLN A 35 -12.89 -18.46 -8.05
CA GLN A 35 -11.53 -18.82 -7.63
C GLN A 35 -10.61 -18.97 -8.84
N PHE A 36 -11.03 -19.71 -9.87
CA PHE A 36 -10.28 -19.89 -11.11
C PHE A 36 -9.91 -18.56 -11.77
N GLU A 37 -10.85 -17.63 -11.90
CA GLU A 37 -10.60 -16.31 -12.48
C GLU A 37 -9.57 -15.50 -11.66
N ARG A 38 -9.66 -15.57 -10.32
CA ARG A 38 -8.68 -14.92 -9.43
C ARG A 38 -7.28 -15.48 -9.62
N ASP A 39 -7.17 -16.80 -9.76
CA ASP A 39 -5.88 -17.45 -9.96
C ASP A 39 -5.28 -17.09 -11.32
N MET A 40 -6.08 -17.12 -12.39
CA MET A 40 -5.68 -16.67 -13.73
C MET A 40 -5.21 -15.20 -13.76
N LEU A 41 -5.91 -14.30 -13.07
CA LEU A 41 -5.50 -12.90 -12.94
C LEU A 41 -4.17 -12.77 -12.17
N SER A 42 -4.03 -13.51 -11.07
CA SER A 42 -2.80 -13.53 -10.27
C SER A 42 -1.60 -14.01 -11.09
N GLU A 43 -1.76 -15.08 -11.88
CA GLU A 43 -0.73 -15.58 -12.78
C GLU A 43 -0.31 -14.54 -13.83
N ARG A 44 -1.29 -13.88 -14.45
CA ARG A 44 -1.02 -12.80 -15.41
C ARG A 44 -0.22 -11.65 -14.79
N VAL A 45 -0.59 -11.23 -13.58
CA VAL A 45 0.14 -10.16 -12.86
C VAL A 45 1.57 -10.60 -12.54
N ARG A 46 1.76 -11.84 -12.06
CA ARG A 46 3.10 -12.38 -11.77
C ARG A 46 3.97 -12.46 -13.01
N SER A 47 3.42 -12.93 -14.14
CA SER A 47 4.10 -12.96 -15.42
C SER A 47 4.52 -11.56 -15.89
N GLY A 48 3.61 -10.58 -15.79
CA GLY A 48 3.90 -9.18 -16.10
C GLY A 48 5.01 -8.57 -15.24
N LEU A 49 4.99 -8.84 -13.93
CA LEU A 49 6.04 -8.41 -13.00
C LEU A 49 7.38 -9.08 -13.31
N ALA A 50 7.39 -10.37 -13.65
CA ALA A 50 8.60 -11.08 -14.06
C ALA A 50 9.20 -10.48 -15.34
N ALA A 51 8.39 -10.20 -16.36
CA ALA A 51 8.83 -9.54 -17.59
C ALA A 51 9.32 -8.09 -17.33
N ALA A 52 8.71 -7.36 -16.40
CA ALA A 52 9.20 -6.04 -16.00
C ALA A 52 10.57 -6.13 -15.31
N ARG A 53 10.77 -7.10 -14.40
CA ARG A 53 12.07 -7.35 -13.75
C ARG A 53 13.13 -7.74 -14.76
N ALA A 54 12.82 -8.63 -15.71
CA ALA A 54 13.74 -9.04 -16.77
C ALA A 54 14.19 -7.87 -17.66
N ARG A 55 13.31 -6.89 -17.90
CA ARG A 55 13.64 -5.62 -18.57
C ARG A 55 14.39 -4.63 -17.68
N GLY A 56 14.81 -5.02 -16.48
CA GLY A 56 15.57 -4.18 -15.54
C GLY A 56 14.74 -3.12 -14.81
N ARG A 57 13.40 -3.16 -14.87
CA ARG A 57 12.57 -2.23 -14.09
C ARG A 57 12.68 -2.56 -12.60
N LYS A 58 13.10 -1.58 -11.79
CA LYS A 58 13.01 -1.66 -10.32
C LYS A 58 11.54 -1.51 -9.90
N LEU A 59 11.00 -2.54 -9.27
CA LEU A 59 9.61 -2.57 -8.80
C LEU A 59 9.55 -2.23 -7.30
N GLY A 60 8.44 -1.63 -6.87
CA GLY A 60 8.23 -1.23 -5.48
C GLY A 60 8.91 0.11 -5.13
N ARG A 61 8.86 0.49 -3.85
CA ARG A 61 9.49 1.72 -3.34
C ARG A 61 11.01 1.55 -3.35
N GLN A 62 11.73 2.47 -3.99
CA GLN A 62 13.19 2.37 -4.02
C GLN A 62 13.80 2.70 -2.66
N LEU A 63 14.93 2.07 -2.35
CA LEU A 63 15.69 2.39 -1.15
C LEU A 63 16.18 3.84 -1.24
N GLY A 64 15.88 4.64 -0.21
CA GLY A 64 16.22 6.08 -0.20
C GLY A 64 15.12 6.99 -0.72
N GLU A 65 14.19 6.52 -1.57
CA GLU A 65 13.05 7.32 -1.99
C GLU A 65 12.06 7.54 -0.84
N ARG A 66 11.82 8.81 -0.49
CA ARG A 66 10.84 9.21 0.53
C ARG A 66 9.97 10.36 0.02
N PRO A 67 9.14 10.16 -1.01
CA PRO A 67 8.46 11.26 -1.72
C PRO A 67 7.68 12.20 -0.80
N LYS A 68 6.91 11.64 0.15
CA LYS A 68 6.15 12.44 1.13
C LYS A 68 7.07 13.14 2.14
N SER A 69 8.12 12.45 2.59
CA SER A 69 9.09 12.99 3.56
C SER A 69 9.91 14.12 2.95
N ASP A 70 10.36 13.95 1.72
CA ASP A 70 11.27 14.88 1.05
C ASP A 70 10.50 16.13 0.62
N ARG A 71 9.26 15.97 0.12
CA ARG A 71 8.36 17.10 -0.16
C ARG A 71 8.06 17.95 1.07
N LEU A 72 7.93 17.33 2.24
CA LEU A 72 7.60 18.03 3.49
C LEU A 72 8.84 18.44 4.31
N ALA A 73 10.04 18.06 3.89
CA ALA A 73 11.27 18.34 4.62
C ALA A 73 11.50 19.85 4.89
N PRO A 74 11.30 20.77 3.92
CA PRO A 74 11.51 22.20 4.18
C PRO A 74 10.56 22.74 5.27
N LYS A 75 9.28 22.32 5.25
CA LYS A 75 8.29 22.72 6.26
C LYS A 75 8.62 22.16 7.64
N VAL A 76 9.08 20.91 7.70
CA VAL A 76 9.53 20.30 8.96
C VAL A 76 10.69 21.09 9.56
N LEU A 77 11.69 21.45 8.76
CA LEU A 77 12.86 22.19 9.25
C LEU A 77 12.48 23.60 9.72
N ALA A 78 11.59 24.29 9.02
CA ALA A 78 11.09 25.61 9.44
C ALA A 78 10.37 25.53 10.80
N LEU A 79 9.44 24.58 10.97
CA LEU A 79 8.72 24.40 12.24
C LEU A 79 9.63 23.98 13.40
N VAL A 80 10.69 23.22 13.11
CA VAL A 80 11.72 22.90 14.11
C VAL A 80 12.52 24.14 14.50
N ALA A 81 12.86 25.01 13.54
CA ALA A 81 13.54 26.28 13.81
C ALA A 81 12.66 27.25 14.64
N GLU A 82 11.34 27.21 14.46
CA GLU A 82 10.36 27.89 15.31
C GLU A 82 10.20 27.27 16.72
N GLY A 83 10.94 26.21 17.04
CA GLY A 83 10.92 25.55 18.35
C GLY A 83 9.72 24.62 18.58
N ARG A 84 8.96 24.25 17.54
CA ARG A 84 7.84 23.32 17.69
C ARG A 84 8.34 21.91 18.01
N SER A 85 7.62 21.22 18.90
CA SER A 85 7.98 19.83 19.26
C SER A 85 7.74 18.87 18.09
N TYR A 86 8.59 17.84 17.96
CA TYR A 86 8.47 16.86 16.88
C TYR A 86 7.12 16.13 16.88
N ARG A 87 6.52 15.94 18.06
CA ARG A 87 5.20 15.32 18.19
C ARG A 87 4.08 16.21 17.63
N TRP A 88 4.19 17.52 17.83
CA TRP A 88 3.26 18.48 17.27
C TRP A 88 3.37 18.52 15.74
N ILE A 89 4.59 18.65 15.22
CA ILE A 89 4.88 18.69 13.77
C ILE A 89 4.40 17.41 13.08
N ALA A 90 4.64 16.24 13.70
CA ALA A 90 4.18 14.97 13.19
C ALA A 90 2.65 14.91 13.03
N ARG A 91 1.91 15.41 14.03
CA ARG A 91 0.45 15.45 13.97
C ARG A 91 -0.05 16.44 12.91
N ASP A 92 0.52 17.64 12.87
CA ASP A 92 0.12 18.72 11.96
C ASP A 92 0.35 18.34 10.49
N LEU A 93 1.51 17.76 10.17
CA LEU A 93 1.88 17.40 8.79
C LEU A 93 1.46 15.98 8.39
N GLY A 94 0.77 15.24 9.27
CA GLY A 94 0.36 13.85 9.02
C GLY A 94 1.56 12.91 8.75
N LEU A 95 2.63 13.08 9.52
CA LEU A 95 3.86 12.28 9.47
C LEU A 95 4.01 11.45 10.75
N SER A 96 4.77 10.36 10.68
CA SER A 96 5.21 9.69 11.91
C SER A 96 6.27 10.52 12.62
N LYS A 97 6.34 10.44 13.96
CA LYS A 97 7.42 11.06 14.74
C LYS A 97 8.81 10.64 14.24
N ASN A 98 8.95 9.36 13.85
CA ASN A 98 10.20 8.82 13.31
C ASN A 98 10.57 9.45 11.97
N THR A 99 9.58 9.74 11.11
CA THR A 99 9.81 10.46 9.85
C THR A 99 10.31 11.88 10.10
N VAL A 100 9.70 12.60 11.04
CA VAL A 100 10.14 13.96 11.43
C VAL A 100 11.57 13.92 11.98
N ALA A 101 11.87 13.02 12.92
CA ALA A 101 13.21 12.86 13.47
C ALA A 101 14.24 12.50 12.39
N ALA A 102 13.89 11.60 11.48
CA ALA A 102 14.75 11.21 10.37
C ALA A 102 14.99 12.35 9.36
N ILE A 103 14.03 13.26 9.14
CA ILE A 103 14.24 14.46 8.31
C ILE A 103 15.28 15.36 8.97
N VAL A 104 15.12 15.65 10.26
CA VAL A 104 16.06 16.52 10.99
C VAL A 104 17.45 15.90 11.06
N ALA A 105 17.55 14.60 11.31
CA ALA A 105 18.83 13.88 11.34
C ALA A 105 19.56 13.95 9.98
N ARG A 106 18.83 13.79 8.86
CA ARG A 106 19.40 13.94 7.51
C ARG A 106 19.91 15.35 7.27
N ALA A 107 19.09 16.37 7.54
CA ALA A 107 19.49 17.77 7.35
C ALA A 107 20.73 18.14 8.19
N ARG A 108 20.86 17.59 9.40
CA ARG A 108 22.06 17.78 10.23
C ARG A 108 23.30 17.08 9.65
N ALA A 109 23.14 15.86 9.14
CA ALA A 109 24.22 15.13 8.48
C ALA A 109 24.70 15.86 7.21
N ASP A 110 23.78 16.44 6.44
CA ASP A 110 24.10 17.22 5.24
C ASP A 110 24.82 18.55 5.54
N THR A 111 24.71 19.05 6.79
CA THR A 111 25.35 20.31 7.24
C THR A 111 26.73 20.07 7.88
N ALA A 112 27.10 18.83 8.19
CA ALA A 112 28.40 18.52 8.79
C ALA A 112 29.50 18.61 7.70
N PRO A 113 30.54 19.45 7.87
CA PRO A 113 31.61 19.56 6.89
C PRO A 113 32.42 18.25 6.79
N ASP A 114 32.78 17.87 5.57
CA ASP A 114 33.69 16.77 5.26
C ASP A 114 35.06 17.08 5.88
N ILE A 115 35.34 16.54 7.08
CA ILE A 115 36.65 16.68 7.71
C ILE A 115 37.59 15.74 6.95
N GLN A 116 38.18 16.24 5.86
CA GLN A 116 39.29 15.59 5.19
C GLN A 116 40.50 15.61 6.14
N THR A 117 40.80 14.43 6.71
CA THR A 117 42.06 14.18 7.41
C THR A 117 43.19 14.18 6.38
N PRO A 118 44.17 15.10 6.45
CA PRO A 118 45.37 14.96 5.63
C PRO A 118 46.21 13.79 6.15
N GLU A 119 46.73 12.97 5.22
CA GLU A 119 47.69 11.89 5.48
C GLU A 119 49.00 12.38 6.10
#